data_AF-A0A8D2K893-F1
#
_entry.id   AF-A0A8D2K893-F1
#
_cell.length_a   1.000
_cell.length_b   1.000
_cell.length_c   1.000
_cell.angle_alpha   90.00
_cell.angle_beta   90.00
_cell.angle_gamma   90.00
#
_symmetry.space_group_name_H-M   'P 1'
#
loop_
_entity.id
_entity.type
_entity.pdbx_description
1 polymer ?
#
loop_
_entity_poly.entity_id
_entity_poly.type
_entity_poly.pdbx_seq_one_letter_code
_entity_poly.pdbx_strand_id
1 'polypeptide(L)'
;MARPRPRWGDQPLFMSIIVLTVVVICLMFYALLWKSGDLIDLPNLRIGFYNFCLWNEDAGSLQCHQFPELEALGVPLVGLALARLGVYGSLVLTLFSFQPLLLAWCNGNDREWQLAVGFLAASSMLLAGGLGLFLCYVWKWVRLSLLWPGFLALGSAQALLILLLMATVMFSLRAYSELESC
;
A
#
# COMPACT_ATOMS: atom_id res chain seq x y z
N MET A 1 26.28 16.94 -23.39
CA MET A 1 25.12 17.86 -23.54
C MET A 1 24.46 17.96 -22.18
N ALA A 2 24.48 19.13 -21.55
CA ALA A 2 23.83 19.35 -20.26
C ALA A 2 22.36 19.71 -20.52
N ARG A 3 21.41 18.85 -20.09
CA ARG A 3 19.97 19.15 -20.11
C ARG A 3 19.68 20.31 -19.14
N PRO A 4 18.68 21.16 -19.43
CA PRO A 4 18.40 22.34 -18.60
C PRO A 4 18.04 21.91 -17.18
N ARG A 5 18.61 22.61 -16.19
CA ARG A 5 18.25 22.45 -14.77
C ARG A 5 16.73 22.60 -14.60
N PRO A 6 16.11 21.87 -13.66
CA PRO A 6 14.67 21.94 -13.43
C PRO A 6 14.23 23.40 -13.22
N ARG A 7 13.21 23.83 -13.98
CA ARG A 7 12.60 25.16 -13.83
C ARG A 7 12.08 25.28 -12.40
N TRP A 8 12.33 26.41 -11.75
CA TRP A 8 11.93 26.70 -10.36
C TRP A 8 10.44 26.44 -10.05
N GLY A 9 9.56 26.38 -11.06
CA GLY A 9 8.14 26.05 -10.92
C GLY A 9 7.83 24.56 -10.71
N ASP A 10 8.73 23.64 -11.06
CA ASP A 10 8.52 22.18 -10.94
C ASP A 10 9.03 21.61 -9.60
N GLN A 11 9.85 22.38 -8.89
CA GLN A 11 10.39 22.05 -7.58
C GLN A 11 9.33 21.80 -6.49
N PRO A 12 8.25 22.60 -6.34
CA PRO A 12 7.22 22.30 -5.34
C PRO A 12 6.43 21.03 -5.66
N LEU A 13 6.21 20.71 -6.94
CA LEU A 13 5.50 19.49 -7.36
C LEU A 13 6.31 18.23 -7.03
N PHE A 14 7.61 18.25 -7.32
CA PHE A 14 8.49 17.13 -6.96
C PHE A 14 8.58 16.93 -5.45
N MET A 15 8.72 18.01 -4.67
CA MET A 15 8.72 17.92 -3.21
C MET A 15 7.39 17.33 -2.69
N SER A 16 6.26 17.69 -3.30
CA SER A 16 4.96 17.09 -2.98
C SER A 16 4.93 15.58 -3.26
N ILE A 17 5.46 15.13 -4.40
CA ILE A 17 5.57 13.70 -4.75
C ILE A 17 6.42 12.94 -3.71
N ILE A 18 7.56 13.51 -3.30
CA ILE A 18 8.43 12.90 -2.29
C ILE A 18 7.74 12.82 -0.92
N VAL A 19 7.12 13.90 -0.47
CA VAL A 19 6.37 13.93 0.80
C VAL A 19 5.24 12.90 0.76
N LEU A 20 4.47 12.85 -0.33
CA LEU A 20 3.38 11.90 -0.50
C LEU A 20 3.88 10.44 -0.47
N THR A 21 5.02 10.16 -1.11
CA THR A 21 5.68 8.85 -1.07
C THR A 21 6.04 8.46 0.37
N VAL A 22 6.65 9.36 1.12
CA VAL A 22 7.01 9.12 2.54
C VAL A 22 5.76 8.87 3.38
N VAL A 23 4.70 9.67 3.20
CA VAL A 23 3.43 9.49 3.93
C VAL A 23 2.82 8.12 3.65
N VAL A 24 2.77 7.69 2.38
CA VAL A 24 2.28 6.36 2.00
C VAL A 24 3.10 5.26 2.69
N ILE A 25 4.44 5.35 2.64
CA ILE A 25 5.32 4.39 3.30
C ILE A 25 5.04 4.36 4.81
N CYS A 26 4.96 5.51 5.48
CA CYS A 26 4.67 5.60 6.91
C CYS A 26 3.32 4.96 7.27
N LEU A 27 2.28 5.19 6.47
CA LEU A 27 0.96 4.58 6.70
C LEU A 27 1.01 3.05 6.56
N MET A 28 1.70 2.55 5.53
CA MET A 28 1.88 1.11 5.34
C MET A 28 2.72 0.49 6.46
N PHE A 29 3.81 1.13 6.90
CA PHE A 29 4.60 0.70 8.05
C PHE A 29 3.77 0.69 9.33
N TYR A 30 2.98 1.74 9.57
CA TYR A 30 2.10 1.83 10.72
C TYR A 30 1.08 0.68 10.74
N ALA A 31 0.39 0.44 9.62
CA ALA A 31 -0.62 -0.61 9.57
C ALA A 31 -0.02 -2.02 9.63
N LEU A 32 1.05 -2.28 8.88
CA LEU A 32 1.57 -3.64 8.68
C LEU A 32 2.56 -4.07 9.75
N LEU A 33 3.41 -3.16 10.22
CA LEU A 33 4.48 -3.50 11.16
C LEU A 33 4.15 -3.02 12.56
N TRP A 34 3.75 -1.76 12.74
CA TRP A 34 3.46 -1.21 14.06
C TRP A 34 2.19 -1.79 14.68
N LYS A 35 1.13 -1.93 13.88
CA LYS A 35 -0.14 -2.57 14.28
C LYS A 35 -0.18 -4.06 13.99
N SER A 36 0.96 -4.71 13.74
CA SER A 36 1.07 -6.14 13.43
C SER A 36 0.23 -6.62 12.23
N GLY A 37 -0.24 -5.71 11.38
CA GLY A 37 -1.19 -6.03 10.31
C GLY A 37 -2.60 -6.33 10.82
N ASP A 38 -2.94 -5.93 12.04
CA ASP A 38 -4.27 -6.09 12.62
C ASP A 38 -5.20 -5.03 12.02
N LEU A 39 -6.20 -5.50 11.26
CA LEU A 39 -7.25 -4.65 10.70
C LEU A 39 -8.33 -4.37 11.75
N ILE A 40 -8.56 -5.31 12.66
CA ILE A 40 -9.55 -5.24 13.73
C ILE A 40 -8.85 -5.58 15.04
N ASP A 41 -8.98 -4.71 16.04
CA ASP A 41 -8.36 -4.86 17.36
C ASP A 41 -9.37 -4.52 18.46
N LEU A 42 -10.41 -5.36 18.61
CA LEU A 42 -11.36 -5.31 19.71
C LEU A 42 -10.96 -6.26 20.85
N PRO A 43 -11.39 -5.98 22.09
CA PRO A 43 -11.23 -6.91 23.22
C PRO A 43 -11.91 -8.27 23.00
N ASN A 44 -12.88 -8.34 22.07
CA ASN A 44 -13.61 -9.57 21.76
C ASN A 44 -13.31 -10.08 20.33
N LEU A 45 -12.47 -9.39 19.55
CA LEU A 45 -12.22 -9.76 18.16
C LEU A 45 -10.92 -9.12 17.65
N ARG A 46 -9.93 -9.93 17.32
CA ARG A 46 -8.70 -9.46 16.66
C ARG A 46 -8.52 -10.17 15.32
N ILE A 47 -8.56 -9.41 14.23
CA ILE A 47 -8.40 -9.95 12.88
C ILE A 47 -7.32 -9.14 12.18
N GLY A 48 -6.25 -9.83 11.81
CA GLY A 48 -5.11 -9.29 11.09
C GLY A 48 -4.57 -10.28 10.08
N PHE A 49 -3.56 -9.87 9.32
CA PHE A 49 -2.96 -10.76 8.32
C PHE A 49 -2.31 -11.98 8.96
N TYR A 50 -1.73 -11.84 10.16
CA TYR A 50 -1.06 -12.92 10.89
C TYR A 50 -1.81 -13.40 12.13
N ASN A 51 -2.60 -12.53 12.76
CA ASN A 51 -3.32 -12.83 14.00
C ASN A 51 -4.81 -12.97 13.72
N PHE A 52 -5.40 -14.11 14.06
CA PHE A 52 -6.85 -14.33 13.99
C PHE A 52 -7.32 -14.83 15.35
N CYS A 53 -7.89 -13.94 16.16
CA CYS A 53 -8.43 -14.28 17.47
C CYS A 53 -9.91 -13.96 17.54
N LEU A 54 -10.71 -15.00 17.77
CA LEU A 54 -12.15 -14.93 17.93
C LEU A 54 -12.50 -15.09 19.41
N TRP A 55 -13.55 -14.41 19.87
CA TRP A 55 -14.08 -14.65 21.20
C TRP A 55 -14.71 -16.04 21.27
N ASN A 56 -14.24 -16.86 22.22
CA ASN A 56 -14.84 -18.15 22.51
C ASN A 56 -15.75 -18.01 23.75
N GLU A 57 -17.06 -18.16 23.56
CA GLU A 57 -18.06 -18.08 24.62
C GLU A 57 -17.87 -19.19 25.67
N ASP A 58 -17.41 -20.38 25.27
CA ASP A 58 -17.21 -21.53 26.17
C ASP A 58 -15.97 -21.34 27.07
N ALA A 59 -14.94 -20.67 26.55
CA ALA A 59 -13.67 -20.45 27.26
C ALA A 59 -13.61 -19.10 27.99
N GLY A 60 -14.60 -18.22 27.79
CA GLY A 60 -14.65 -16.87 28.35
C GLY A 60 -13.42 -16.01 28.00
N SER A 61 -12.74 -16.31 26.90
CA SER A 61 -11.47 -15.69 26.52
C SER A 61 -11.29 -15.63 24.99
N LEU A 62 -10.41 -14.73 24.55
CA LEU A 62 -9.96 -14.64 23.16
C LEU A 62 -9.14 -15.87 22.79
N GLN A 63 -9.62 -16.66 21.83
CA GLN A 63 -8.88 -17.79 21.31
C GLN A 63 -8.26 -17.42 19.96
N CYS A 64 -6.93 -17.43 19.91
CA CYS A 64 -6.19 -17.18 18.68
C CYS A 64 -6.07 -18.48 17.89
N HIS A 65 -6.72 -18.51 16.74
CA HIS A 65 -6.69 -19.64 15.83
C HIS A 65 -5.44 -19.58 14.97
N GLN A 66 -4.74 -20.71 14.89
CA GLN A 66 -3.66 -20.93 13.95
C GLN A 66 -4.15 -21.85 12.82
N PHE A 67 -3.38 -21.98 11.75
CA PHE A 67 -3.64 -23.02 10.76
C PHE A 67 -3.50 -24.38 11.43
N PRO A 68 -4.44 -25.35 11.29
CA PRO A 68 -5.49 -25.56 10.27
C PRO A 68 -6.92 -25.07 10.63
N GLU A 69 -7.12 -24.47 11.79
CA GLU A 69 -8.46 -24.10 12.30
C GLU A 69 -9.10 -22.97 11.45
N LEU A 70 -8.29 -22.06 10.89
CA LEU A 70 -8.74 -21.02 9.95
C LEU A 70 -9.36 -21.60 8.67
N GLU A 71 -8.84 -22.74 8.20
CA GLU A 71 -9.32 -23.37 6.99
C GLU A 71 -10.70 -24.01 7.22
N ALA A 72 -10.92 -24.57 8.42
CA ALA A 72 -12.23 -25.05 8.86
C ALA A 72 -13.25 -23.89 9.03
N LEU A 73 -12.78 -22.68 9.35
CA LEU A 73 -13.59 -21.46 9.40
C LEU A 73 -13.88 -20.85 8.01
N GLY A 74 -13.36 -21.46 6.94
CA GLY A 74 -13.59 -21.05 5.55
C GLY A 74 -12.63 -19.98 5.01
N VAL A 75 -11.50 -19.74 5.69
CA VAL A 75 -10.43 -18.87 5.20
C VAL A 75 -9.34 -19.73 4.55
N PRO A 76 -9.22 -19.74 3.20
CA PRO A 76 -8.24 -20.58 2.53
C PRO A 76 -6.81 -20.11 2.81
N LEU A 77 -5.94 -21.05 3.19
CA LEU A 77 -4.52 -20.78 3.48
C LEU A 77 -3.82 -20.08 2.32
N VAL A 78 -4.06 -20.57 1.10
CA VAL A 78 -3.49 -20.01 -0.14
C VAL A 78 -3.99 -18.58 -0.38
N GLY A 79 -5.28 -18.32 -0.14
CA GLY A 79 -5.86 -16.99 -0.29
C GLY A 79 -5.27 -15.99 0.71
N LEU A 80 -5.06 -16.40 1.95
CA LEU A 80 -4.43 -15.57 2.97
C LEU A 80 -2.93 -15.34 2.68
N ALA A 81 -2.23 -16.34 2.16
CA ALA A 81 -0.85 -16.19 1.70
C ALA A 81 -0.75 -15.20 0.53
N LEU A 82 -1.67 -15.26 -0.45
CA LEU A 82 -1.75 -14.30 -1.55
C LEU A 82 -2.08 -12.89 -1.07
N ALA A 83 -2.99 -12.75 -0.10
CA ALA A 83 -3.31 -11.46 0.51
C ALA A 83 -2.07 -10.85 1.21
N ARG A 84 -1.33 -11.66 1.98
CA ARG A 84 -0.07 -11.25 2.60
C ARG A 84 0.95 -10.84 1.54
N LEU A 85 1.15 -11.65 0.50
CA LEU A 85 2.07 -11.33 -0.58
C LEU A 85 1.70 -10.02 -1.28
N GLY A 86 0.42 -9.77 -1.51
CA GLY A 86 -0.06 -8.51 -2.09
C GLY A 86 0.23 -7.31 -1.20
N VAL A 87 -0.18 -7.36 0.06
CA VAL A 87 -0.09 -6.20 0.96
C VAL A 87 1.36 -5.90 1.39
N TYR A 88 2.14 -6.92 1.73
CA TYR A 88 3.56 -6.74 2.07
C TYR A 88 4.43 -6.51 0.83
N GLY A 89 4.10 -7.14 -0.30
CA GLY A 89 4.77 -6.89 -1.57
C GLY A 89 4.60 -5.45 -2.04
N SER A 90 3.41 -4.87 -1.85
CA SER A 90 3.17 -3.45 -2.12
C SER A 90 4.08 -2.54 -1.29
N LEU A 91 4.27 -2.82 0.01
CA LEU A 91 5.19 -2.02 0.85
C LEU A 91 6.61 -2.03 0.27
N VAL A 92 7.09 -3.22 -0.09
CA VAL A 92 8.44 -3.39 -0.68
C VAL A 92 8.56 -2.60 -1.99
N LEU A 93 7.61 -2.73 -2.91
CA LEU A 93 7.66 -2.00 -4.18
C LEU A 93 7.59 -0.48 -3.98
N THR A 94 6.79 0.00 -3.01
CA THR A 94 6.70 1.43 -2.68
C THR A 94 8.02 1.95 -2.14
N LEU A 95 8.73 1.18 -1.30
CA LEU A 95 10.08 1.53 -0.86
C LEU A 95 11.06 1.62 -2.03
N PHE A 96 11.04 0.63 -2.92
CA PHE A 96 11.90 0.62 -4.10
C PHE A 96 11.60 1.74 -5.09
N SER A 97 10.37 2.28 -5.14
CA SER A 97 10.03 3.42 -6.00
C SER A 97 10.75 4.73 -5.61
N PHE A 98 11.28 4.84 -4.39
CA PHE A 98 12.01 6.02 -3.95
C PHE A 98 13.30 6.24 -4.76
N GLN A 99 14.00 5.16 -5.07
CA GLN A 99 15.26 5.22 -5.81
C GLN A 99 15.11 5.77 -7.24
N PRO A 100 14.22 5.23 -8.11
CA PRO A 100 13.99 5.79 -9.44
C PRO A 100 13.39 7.19 -9.37
N LEU A 101 12.57 7.54 -8.37
CA LEU A 101 12.08 8.92 -8.20
C LEU A 101 13.23 9.93 -7.98
N LEU A 102 14.21 9.58 -7.13
CA LEU A 102 15.38 10.43 -6.90
C LEU A 102 16.31 10.49 -8.13
N LEU A 103 16.55 9.35 -8.77
CA LEU A 103 17.36 9.26 -10.00
C LEU A 103 16.73 10.04 -11.15
N ALA A 104 15.41 9.94 -11.32
CA ALA A 104 14.67 10.65 -12.35
C ALA A 104 14.75 12.18 -12.16
N TRP A 105 14.76 12.65 -10.91
CA TRP A 105 14.98 14.06 -10.60
C TRP A 105 16.40 14.54 -10.88
N CYS A 106 17.42 13.78 -10.43
CA CYS A 106 18.83 14.17 -10.59
C CYS A 106 19.32 14.10 -12.03
N ASN A 107 18.94 13.04 -12.76
CA ASN A 107 19.47 12.75 -14.09
C ASN A 107 18.49 13.08 -15.23
N GLY A 108 17.22 13.38 -14.93
CA GLY A 108 16.22 13.74 -15.93
C GLY A 108 16.01 12.66 -17.01
N ASN A 109 16.15 11.38 -16.64
CA ASN A 109 16.06 10.26 -17.57
C ASN A 109 14.63 9.68 -17.60
N ASP A 110 14.03 9.63 -18.79
CA ASP A 110 12.64 9.21 -19.00
C ASP A 110 12.40 7.75 -18.59
N ARG A 111 13.45 6.91 -18.69
CA ARG A 111 13.40 5.51 -18.27
C ARG A 111 13.24 5.35 -16.76
N GLU A 112 13.81 6.25 -15.96
CA GLU A 112 13.68 6.23 -14.49
C GLU A 112 12.27 6.64 -14.07
N TRP A 113 11.66 7.62 -14.76
CA TRP A 113 10.25 7.97 -14.55
C TRP A 113 9.32 6.79 -14.86
N GLN A 114 9.55 6.08 -15.97
CA GLN A 114 8.78 4.89 -16.32
C GLN A 114 8.93 3.76 -15.29
N LEU A 115 10.14 3.55 -14.76
CA LEU A 115 10.38 2.57 -13.70
C LEU A 115 9.67 2.95 -12.40
N ALA A 116 9.71 4.23 -12.00
CA ALA A 116 8.97 4.72 -10.84
C ALA A 116 7.46 4.50 -10.99
N VAL A 117 6.88 4.87 -12.13
CA VAL A 117 5.47 4.63 -12.45
C VAL A 117 5.14 3.14 -12.43
N GLY A 118 6.00 2.29 -13.00
CA GLY A 118 5.83 0.83 -12.98
C GLY A 118 5.78 0.25 -11.56
N PHE A 119 6.71 0.65 -10.69
CA PHE A 119 6.70 0.21 -9.29
C PHE A 119 5.46 0.70 -8.53
N LEU A 120 5.07 1.96 -8.71
CA LEU A 120 3.88 2.53 -8.08
C LEU A 120 2.58 1.85 -8.57
N ALA A 121 2.46 1.58 -9.87
CA ALA A 121 1.30 0.89 -10.43
C ALA A 121 1.19 -0.55 -9.91
N ALA A 122 2.29 -1.30 -9.94
CA ALA A 122 2.33 -2.66 -9.40
C ALA A 122 2.03 -2.68 -7.90
N SER A 123 2.58 -1.73 -7.14
CA SER A 123 2.28 -1.57 -5.72
C SER A 123 0.80 -1.32 -5.46
N SER A 124 0.17 -0.41 -6.20
CA SER A 124 -1.26 -0.10 -6.10
C SER A 124 -2.14 -1.33 -6.36
N MET A 125 -1.82 -2.09 -7.41
CA MET A 125 -2.55 -3.30 -7.76
C MET A 125 -2.41 -4.39 -6.69
N LEU A 126 -1.20 -4.58 -6.16
CA LEU A 126 -0.93 -5.55 -5.11
C LEU A 126 -1.62 -5.19 -3.78
N LEU A 127 -1.62 -3.91 -3.40
CA LEU A 127 -2.30 -3.46 -2.18
C LEU A 127 -3.81 -3.60 -2.30
N ALA A 128 -4.41 -3.11 -3.40
CA ALA A 128 -5.85 -3.25 -3.65
C ALA A 128 -6.27 -4.73 -3.74
N GLY A 129 -5.50 -5.54 -4.48
CA GLY A 129 -5.77 -6.96 -4.64
C GLY A 129 -5.62 -7.73 -3.34
N GLY A 130 -4.53 -7.51 -2.60
CA GLY A 130 -4.28 -8.20 -1.33
C GLY A 130 -5.28 -7.81 -0.25
N LEU A 131 -5.59 -6.52 -0.12
CA LEU A 131 -6.60 -6.03 0.82
C LEU A 131 -8.00 -6.51 0.42
N GLY A 132 -8.35 -6.46 -0.87
CA GLY A 132 -9.63 -6.93 -1.39
C GLY A 132 -9.85 -8.42 -1.15
N LEU A 133 -8.84 -9.26 -1.45
CA LEU A 133 -8.88 -10.69 -1.17
C LEU A 133 -9.08 -10.96 0.32
N PHE A 134 -8.33 -10.28 1.19
CA PHE A 134 -8.48 -10.42 2.63
C PHE A 134 -9.90 -10.10 3.08
N LEU A 135 -10.44 -8.95 2.64
CA LEU A 135 -11.79 -8.52 2.97
C LEU A 135 -12.86 -9.50 2.47
N CYS A 136 -12.69 -10.07 1.28
CA CYS A 136 -13.60 -11.10 0.77
C CYS A 136 -13.67 -12.31 1.70
N TYR A 137 -12.54 -12.77 2.26
CA TYR A 137 -12.52 -13.92 3.16
C TYR A 137 -13.09 -13.60 4.54
N VAL A 138 -12.78 -12.42 5.08
CA VAL A 138 -13.24 -12.03 6.42
C VAL A 138 -14.59 -11.30 6.41
N TRP A 139 -15.24 -11.16 5.25
CA TRP A 139 -16.46 -10.36 5.05
C TRP A 139 -17.58 -10.70 6.04
N LYS A 140 -17.72 -11.98 6.40
CA LYS A 140 -18.73 -12.48 7.35
C LYS A 140 -18.58 -11.85 8.74
N TRP A 141 -17.38 -11.42 9.11
CA TRP A 141 -17.04 -10.82 10.41
C TRP A 141 -16.89 -9.28 10.34
N VAL A 142 -16.97 -8.68 9.15
CA VAL A 142 -16.61 -7.28 8.87
C VAL A 142 -17.80 -6.29 8.96
N ARG A 143 -19.00 -6.73 9.34
CA ARG A 143 -20.22 -5.89 9.31
C ARG A 143 -20.18 -4.59 10.15
N LEU A 144 -19.22 -4.41 11.07
CA LEU A 144 -19.03 -3.18 11.86
C LEU A 144 -17.60 -2.59 11.78
N SER A 145 -16.71 -3.15 10.97
CA SER A 145 -15.26 -2.93 11.11
C SER A 145 -14.67 -1.83 10.21
N LEU A 146 -15.50 -1.00 9.57
CA LEU A 146 -15.05 0.02 8.62
C LEU A 146 -14.28 1.21 9.27
N LEU A 147 -14.31 1.31 10.60
CA LEU A 147 -13.75 2.43 11.37
C LEU A 147 -12.42 2.12 12.09
N TRP A 148 -11.85 0.93 11.91
CA TRP A 148 -10.66 0.57 12.66
C TRP A 148 -9.38 1.22 12.10
N PRO A 149 -8.43 1.61 12.97
CA PRO A 149 -7.25 2.38 12.56
C PRO A 149 -6.40 1.70 11.49
N GLY A 150 -6.28 0.36 11.53
CA GLY A 150 -5.52 -0.41 10.55
C GLY A 150 -6.16 -0.40 9.17
N PHE A 151 -7.48 -0.58 9.10
CA PHE A 151 -8.24 -0.50 7.85
C PHE A 151 -8.21 0.92 7.25
N LEU A 152 -8.42 1.95 8.08
CA LEU A 152 -8.36 3.34 7.65
C LEU A 152 -6.95 3.73 7.17
N ALA A 153 -5.90 3.23 7.83
CA ALA A 153 -4.52 3.45 7.40
C ALA A 153 -4.22 2.79 6.04
N LEU A 154 -4.65 1.56 5.81
CA LEU A 154 -4.45 0.89 4.51
C LEU A 154 -5.33 1.48 3.40
N GLY A 155 -6.57 1.86 3.70
CA GLY A 155 -7.45 2.52 2.76
C GLY A 155 -6.94 3.91 2.35
N SER A 156 -6.45 4.69 3.33
CA SER A 156 -5.80 5.98 3.04
C SER A 156 -4.47 5.80 2.30
N ALA A 157 -3.66 4.79 2.65
CA ALA A 157 -2.45 4.46 1.90
C ALA A 157 -2.77 4.14 0.44
N GLN A 158 -3.79 3.33 0.16
CA GLN A 158 -4.24 3.02 -1.20
C GLN A 158 -4.67 4.28 -1.96
N ALA A 159 -5.49 5.14 -1.35
CA ALA A 159 -5.95 6.37 -1.98
C ALA A 159 -4.79 7.32 -2.31
N LEU A 160 -3.85 7.50 -1.37
CA LEU A 160 -2.67 8.35 -1.56
C LEU A 160 -1.70 7.74 -2.58
N LEU A 161 -1.61 6.41 -2.67
CA LEU A 161 -0.77 5.73 -3.65
C LEU A 161 -1.33 5.88 -5.07
N ILE A 162 -2.66 5.87 -5.24
CA ILE A 162 -3.32 6.23 -6.51
C ILE A 162 -3.04 7.71 -6.86
N LEU A 163 -3.16 8.62 -5.88
CA LEU A 163 -2.85 10.04 -6.09
C LEU A 163 -1.39 10.23 -6.51
N LEU A 164 -0.46 9.53 -5.86
CA LEU A 164 0.97 9.54 -6.17
C LEU A 164 1.25 9.01 -7.58
N LEU A 165 0.59 7.92 -7.98
CA LEU A 165 0.67 7.38 -9.34
C LEU A 165 0.18 8.41 -10.37
N MET A 166 -0.97 9.04 -10.12
CA MET A 166 -1.51 10.07 -11.02
C MET A 166 -0.58 11.28 -11.12
N ALA A 167 -0.05 11.76 -9.99
CA ALA A 167 0.89 12.89 -9.96
C ALA A 167 2.18 12.58 -10.73
N THR A 168 2.76 11.39 -10.55
CA THR A 168 3.99 10.97 -11.24
C THR A 168 3.78 10.75 -12.74
N VAL A 169 2.63 10.19 -13.15
CA VAL A 169 2.26 10.08 -14.58
C VAL A 169 2.07 11.46 -15.20
N MET A 170 1.29 12.35 -14.58
CA MET A 170 1.08 13.70 -15.13
C MET A 170 2.39 14.49 -15.23
N PHE A 171 3.28 14.36 -14.24
CA PHE A 171 4.57 15.03 -14.24
C PHE A 171 5.48 14.51 -15.36
N SER A 172 5.58 13.18 -15.53
CA SER A 172 6.37 12.60 -16.62
C SER A 172 5.83 12.96 -18.01
N LEU A 173 4.50 13.01 -18.18
CA LEU A 173 3.88 13.39 -19.45
C LEU A 173 4.14 14.86 -19.81
N ARG A 174 4.07 15.75 -18.82
CA ARG A 174 4.37 17.19 -19.00
C ARG A 174 5.82 17.43 -19.40
N ALA A 175 6.74 16.66 -18.81
CA ALA A 175 8.15 16.72 -19.17
C ALA A 175 8.39 16.27 -20.62
N TYR A 176 7.64 15.28 -21.12
CA TYR A 176 7.73 14.79 -22.50
C TYR A 176 7.15 15.81 -23.51
N SER A 177 5.98 16.39 -23.24
CA SER A 177 5.33 17.33 -24.18
C SER A 177 6.12 18.63 -24.43
N GLU A 178 6.90 19.08 -23.46
CA GLU A 178 7.77 20.26 -23.61
C GLU A 178 8.99 19.97 -24.50
N LEU A 179 9.41 18.70 -24.67
CA LEU A 179 10.47 18.31 -25.60
C LEU A 179 10.01 18.27 -27.07
N GLU A 180 8.73 17.98 -27.32
CA GLU A 180 8.16 17.88 -28.67
C GLU A 180 7.82 19.24 -29.31
N SER A 181 7.76 20.32 -28.53
CA SER A 181 7.52 21.69 -29.01
C SER A 181 8.79 22.48 -29.39
N CYS A 182 9.96 21.82 -29.49
CA CYS A 182 11.21 22.41 -29.97
C CYS A 182 11.54 22.01 -31.41
#